data_AF-A0A8B8FTG9-F1
#
_entry.id   AF-A0A8B8FTG9-F1
#
_cell.length_a   1.000
_cell.length_b   1.000
_cell.length_c   1.000
_cell.angle_alpha   90.00
_cell.angle_beta   90.00
_cell.angle_gamma   90.00
#
_symmetry.space_group_name_H-M   'P 1'
#
loop_
_entity.id
_entity.type
_entity.pdbx_description
1 polymer ?
#
loop_
_entity_poly.entity_id
_entity_poly.type
_entity_poly.pdbx_seq_one_letter_code
_entity_poly.pdbx_strand_id
1 'polypeptide(L)'
;MSLNLNVSIAPPLIKMHKNSTRKNYDYKYGQKNIFNKIEEHFKIIRVEKVYNPQLYGMYLLCKEELQTRNIFDVRELILYHATSSENAIEISKNNIDWRVTSRAKYGYGACFSTSPKYANKYSRAQGGIS
;
A
#
# COMPACT_ATOMS: atom_id res chain seq x y z
N MET A 1 18.70 -4.48 26.70
CA MET A 1 18.60 -3.10 26.17
C MET A 1 17.12 -2.73 26.21
N SER A 2 16.71 -1.91 27.18
CA SER A 2 15.31 -1.54 27.38
C SER A 2 15.03 -0.27 26.58
N LEU A 3 14.11 -0.33 25.62
CA LEU A 3 13.64 0.87 24.92
C LEU A 3 12.75 1.66 25.89
N ASN A 4 13.26 2.77 26.42
CA ASN A 4 12.46 3.76 27.15
C ASN A 4 11.58 4.52 26.16
N LEU A 5 10.47 3.91 25.72
CA LEU A 5 9.44 4.62 25.00
C LEU A 5 8.63 5.48 25.99
N ASN A 6 8.75 6.80 25.87
CA ASN A 6 7.86 7.70 26.58
C ASN A 6 6.48 7.72 25.90
N VAL A 7 5.62 6.79 26.31
CA VAL A 7 4.26 6.60 25.76
C VAL A 7 3.38 7.84 25.97
N SER A 8 3.74 8.74 26.91
CA SER A 8 3.02 10.01 27.15
C SER A 8 3.06 10.98 25.96
N ILE A 9 4.02 10.82 25.05
CA ILE A 9 4.20 11.70 23.87
C ILE A 9 3.47 11.13 22.65
N ALA A 10 3.06 9.85 22.69
CA ALA A 10 2.38 9.21 21.58
C ALA A 10 0.93 9.72 21.50
N PRO A 11 0.52 10.42 20.42
CA PRO A 11 -0.87 10.80 20.25
C PRO A 11 -1.76 9.56 20.22
N PRO A 12 -2.99 9.61 20.76
CA PRO A 12 -3.91 8.47 20.73
C PRO A 12 -4.11 7.97 19.29
N LEU A 13 -4.22 6.65 19.10
CA LEU A 13 -4.43 6.03 17.78
C LEU A 13 -5.63 6.66 17.02
N ILE A 14 -6.68 7.01 17.75
CA ILE A 14 -7.87 7.70 17.23
C ILE A 14 -7.51 9.07 16.62
N LYS A 15 -6.54 9.79 17.19
CA LYS A 15 -6.05 11.08 16.69
C LYS A 15 -5.18 10.90 15.44
N MET A 16 -4.46 9.78 15.32
CA MET A 16 -3.68 9.45 14.12
C MET A 16 -4.56 9.04 12.94
N HIS A 17 -5.69 8.36 13.20
CA HIS A 17 -6.65 7.97 12.16
C HIS A 17 -7.23 9.18 11.39
N LYS A 18 -7.44 10.30 12.08
CA LYS A 18 -7.92 11.57 11.48
C LYS A 18 -6.88 12.28 10.61
N ASN A 19 -5.62 11.84 10.58
CA ASN A 19 -4.52 12.50 9.88
C ASN A 19 -4.15 11.83 8.55
N SER A 20 -4.94 10.87 8.07
CA SER A 20 -4.70 10.28 6.75
C SER A 20 -4.88 11.35 5.67
N THR A 21 -3.78 11.71 5.00
CA THR A 21 -3.79 12.75 3.97
C THR A 21 -3.17 12.24 2.68
N ARG A 22 -3.62 12.80 1.56
CA ARG A 22 -3.04 12.59 0.23
C ARG A 22 -2.49 13.90 -0.25
N LYS A 23 -1.26 13.88 -0.77
CA LYS A 23 -0.62 15.08 -1.32
C LYS A 23 -0.10 14.75 -2.71
N ASN A 24 -0.18 15.72 -3.62
CA ASN A 24 0.48 15.61 -4.91
C ASN A 24 1.95 15.24 -4.70
N TYR A 25 2.42 14.29 -5.50
CA TYR A 25 3.76 13.76 -5.40
C TYR A 25 4.48 13.96 -6.72
N ASP A 26 5.60 14.67 -6.68
CA ASP A 26 6.48 14.79 -7.84
C ASP A 26 7.35 13.54 -7.92
N TYR A 27 6.90 12.60 -8.74
CA TYR A 27 7.55 11.30 -8.94
C TYR A 27 8.80 11.38 -9.82
N LYS A 28 9.13 12.54 -10.40
CA LYS A 28 10.33 12.69 -11.24
C LYS A 28 11.63 12.55 -10.47
N TYR A 29 11.60 12.81 -9.15
CA TYR A 29 12.79 12.82 -8.29
C TYR A 29 12.87 11.62 -7.32
N GLY A 30 11.81 10.81 -7.19
CA GLY A 30 11.78 9.68 -6.27
C GLY A 30 11.20 8.41 -6.90
N GLN A 31 11.83 7.26 -6.63
CA GLN A 31 11.36 5.95 -7.11
C GLN A 31 11.15 5.85 -8.64
N LYS A 32 12.00 6.54 -9.42
CA LYS A 32 11.89 6.69 -10.88
C LYS A 32 11.63 5.36 -11.62
N ASN A 33 12.26 4.27 -11.20
CA ASN A 33 12.11 2.95 -11.84
C ASN A 33 10.67 2.40 -11.80
N ILE A 34 9.89 2.73 -10.76
CA ILE A 34 8.49 2.29 -10.65
C ILE A 34 7.60 3.07 -11.62
N PHE A 35 7.79 4.38 -11.69
CA PHE A 35 7.01 5.22 -12.57
C PHE A 35 7.39 5.04 -14.05
N ASN A 36 8.66 4.80 -14.37
CA ASN A 36 9.09 4.48 -15.74
C ASN A 36 8.32 3.27 -16.30
N LYS A 37 8.16 2.21 -15.51
CA LYS A 37 7.38 1.01 -15.93
C LYS A 37 5.90 1.33 -16.16
N ILE A 38 5.34 2.31 -15.45
CA ILE A 38 3.98 2.79 -15.70
C ILE A 38 3.95 3.55 -17.03
N GLU A 39 4.91 4.45 -17.25
CA GLU A 39 5.02 5.29 -18.46
C GLU A 39 5.25 4.49 -19.75
N GLU A 40 5.88 3.31 -19.67
CA GLU A 40 6.02 2.36 -20.78
C GLU A 40 4.66 1.89 -21.36
N HIS A 41 3.58 2.01 -20.60
CA HIS A 41 2.27 1.47 -20.97
C HIS A 41 1.10 2.46 -20.80
N PHE A 42 1.26 3.51 -19.99
CA PHE A 42 0.20 4.42 -19.60
C PHE A 42 0.70 5.87 -19.51
N LYS A 43 -0.17 6.84 -19.80
CA LYS A 43 0.10 8.24 -19.49
C LYS A 43 -0.22 8.52 -18.01
N ILE A 44 0.77 8.99 -17.25
CA ILE A 44 0.55 9.42 -15.86
C ILE A 44 -0.14 10.80 -15.86
N ILE A 45 -1.34 10.87 -15.28
CA ILE A 45 -2.10 12.12 -15.15
C ILE A 45 -1.86 12.79 -13.79
N ARG A 46 -1.83 12.01 -12.72
CA ARG A 46 -1.62 12.48 -11.35
C ARG A 46 -0.97 11.40 -10.51
N VAL A 47 -0.11 11.80 -9.57
CA VAL A 47 0.42 10.92 -8.53
C VAL A 47 0.17 11.57 -7.18
N GLU A 48 -0.42 10.80 -6.27
CA GLU A 48 -0.68 11.23 -4.89
C GLU A 48 0.06 10.29 -3.94
N LYS A 49 0.85 10.86 -3.02
CA LYS A 49 1.45 10.08 -1.94
C LYS A 49 0.47 10.02 -0.77
N VAL A 50 0.20 8.81 -0.31
CA VAL A 50 -0.64 8.53 0.85
C VAL A 50 0.19 8.65 2.11
N TYR A 51 -0.26 9.48 3.03
CA TYR A 51 0.29 9.63 4.37
C TYR A 51 -0.74 9.12 5.38
N ASN A 52 -0.62 7.85 5.76
CA ASN A 52 -1.48 7.21 6.76
C ASN A 52 -0.61 6.65 7.91
N PRO A 53 -0.37 7.45 8.97
CA PRO A 53 0.53 7.06 10.05
C PRO A 53 0.12 5.78 10.79
N GLN A 54 -1.18 5.51 10.89
CA GLN A 54 -1.70 4.31 11.53
C GLN A 54 -1.32 3.05 10.73
N LEU A 55 -1.65 3.02 9.43
CA LEU A 55 -1.29 1.88 8.57
C LEU A 55 0.22 1.71 8.44
N TYR A 56 0.96 2.82 8.37
CA TYR A 56 2.42 2.77 8.32
C TYR A 56 3.01 2.19 9.62
N GLY A 57 2.49 2.57 10.79
CA GLY A 57 2.89 1.98 12.06
C GLY A 57 2.61 0.47 12.15
N MET A 58 1.42 0.04 11.73
CA MET A 58 1.06 -1.39 11.67
C MET A 58 1.99 -2.18 10.72
N TYR A 59 2.31 -1.59 9.56
CA TYR A 59 3.25 -2.16 8.61
C TYR A 59 4.65 -2.35 9.23
N LEU A 60 5.18 -1.33 9.91
CA LEU A 60 6.49 -1.40 10.57
C LEU A 60 6.51 -2.47 11.67
N LEU A 61 5.47 -2.56 12.50
CA LEU A 61 5.36 -3.60 13.53
C LEU A 61 5.39 -5.01 12.93
N CYS A 62 4.62 -5.25 11.87
CA CYS A 62 4.58 -6.54 11.19
C CYS A 62 5.94 -6.88 10.54
N LYS A 63 6.60 -5.88 9.94
CA LYS A 63 7.94 -6.04 9.37
C LYS A 63 8.96 -6.49 10.42
N GLU A 64 9.03 -5.78 11.56
CA GLU A 64 9.94 -6.12 12.66
C GLU A 64 9.66 -7.51 13.24
N GLU A 65 8.39 -7.87 13.39
CA GLU A 65 7.98 -9.20 13.85
C GLU A 65 8.44 -10.31 12.90
N LEU A 66 8.26 -10.12 11.58
CA LEU A 66 8.71 -11.09 10.57
C LEU A 66 10.24 -11.22 10.56
N GLN A 67 10.97 -10.11 10.68
CA GLN A 67 12.43 -10.10 10.71
C GLN A 67 12.99 -10.76 11.97
N THR A 68 12.37 -10.53 13.14
CA THR A 68 12.81 -11.09 14.42
C THR A 68 12.60 -12.61 14.47
N ARG A 69 11.55 -13.12 13.82
CA ARG A 69 11.24 -14.56 13.82
C ARG A 69 12.31 -15.40 13.11
N ASN A 70 13.15 -14.82 12.25
CA ASN A 70 14.29 -15.48 11.57
C ASN A 70 14.00 -16.85 10.90
N ILE A 71 12.73 -17.16 10.62
CA ILE A 71 12.30 -18.42 9.99
C ILE A 71 12.34 -18.30 8.46
N PHE A 72 12.31 -17.08 7.91
CA PHE A 72 12.26 -16.83 6.47
C PHE A 72 13.15 -15.65 6.06
N ASP A 73 13.70 -15.68 4.84
CA ASP A 73 14.29 -14.52 4.19
C ASP A 73 13.19 -13.52 3.83
N VAL A 74 12.96 -12.56 4.72
CA VAL A 74 11.91 -11.54 4.58
C VAL A 74 12.32 -10.56 3.50
N ARG A 75 11.71 -10.72 2.32
CA ARG A 75 11.90 -9.79 1.19
C ARG A 75 10.79 -8.75 1.17
N GLU A 76 11.18 -7.49 1.26
CA GLU A 76 10.30 -6.36 1.01
C GLU A 76 10.33 -5.97 -0.47
N LEU A 77 9.17 -5.97 -1.13
CA LEU A 77 9.04 -5.67 -2.55
C LEU A 77 8.06 -4.52 -2.77
N ILE A 78 8.38 -3.64 -3.72
CA ILE A 78 7.44 -2.63 -4.20
C ILE A 78 6.69 -3.20 -5.41
N LEU A 79 5.37 -3.28 -5.29
CA LEU A 79 4.48 -3.91 -6.28
C LEU A 79 3.30 -3.01 -6.63
N TYR A 80 2.68 -3.29 -7.77
CA TYR A 80 1.49 -2.59 -8.26
C TYR A 80 0.21 -3.32 -7.86
N HIS A 81 -0.78 -2.54 -7.48
CA HIS A 81 -2.17 -2.95 -7.34
C HIS A 81 -3.03 -1.95 -8.12
N ALA A 82 -3.81 -2.42 -9.08
CA ALA A 82 -4.67 -1.58 -9.90
C ALA A 82 -6.14 -1.83 -9.52
N THR A 83 -6.87 -0.75 -9.30
CA THR A 83 -8.27 -0.76 -8.84
C THR A 83 -8.97 0.52 -9.29
N SER A 84 -10.27 0.67 -9.00
CA SER A 84 -11.00 1.90 -9.33
C SER A 84 -10.56 3.08 -8.45
N SER A 85 -10.84 4.30 -8.88
CA SER A 85 -10.54 5.52 -8.10
C SER A 85 -11.19 5.50 -6.72
N GLU A 86 -12.41 4.99 -6.62
CA GLU A 86 -13.19 4.94 -5.39
C GLU A 86 -12.56 3.95 -4.41
N ASN A 87 -12.22 2.75 -4.89
CA ASN A 87 -11.51 1.75 -4.09
C ASN A 87 -10.13 2.24 -3.66
N ALA A 88 -9.39 2.92 -4.53
CA ALA A 88 -8.08 3.47 -4.18
C ALA A 88 -8.18 4.50 -3.03
N ILE A 89 -9.24 5.33 -3.02
CA ILE A 89 -9.52 6.26 -1.92
C ILE A 89 -9.78 5.49 -0.63
N GLU A 90 -10.59 4.44 -0.68
CA GLU A 90 -10.94 3.66 0.52
C GLU A 90 -9.75 2.87 1.07
N ILE A 91 -8.99 2.21 0.19
CA ILE A 91 -7.74 1.50 0.52
C ILE A 91 -6.72 2.45 1.17
N SER A 92 -6.62 3.69 0.69
CA SER A 92 -5.69 4.67 1.28
C SER A 92 -5.99 4.99 2.76
N LYS A 93 -7.23 4.78 3.20
CA LYS A 93 -7.67 5.00 4.58
C LYS A 93 -7.57 3.72 5.42
N ASN A 94 -8.03 2.61 4.85
CA ASN A 94 -8.37 1.40 5.60
C ASN A 94 -7.51 0.18 5.25
N ASN A 95 -6.53 0.35 4.35
CA ASN A 95 -5.75 -0.74 3.73
C ASN A 95 -6.61 -1.61 2.79
N ILE A 96 -5.97 -2.56 2.11
CA ILE A 96 -6.67 -3.53 1.26
C ILE A 96 -7.38 -4.54 2.16
N ASP A 97 -8.71 -4.62 2.06
CA ASP A 97 -9.49 -5.69 2.64
C ASP A 97 -9.53 -6.86 1.64
N TRP A 98 -8.81 -7.94 1.93
CA TRP A 98 -8.79 -9.09 1.03
C TRP A 98 -10.10 -9.88 1.03
N ARG A 99 -10.98 -9.70 2.04
CA ARG A 99 -12.23 -10.46 2.19
C ARG A 99 -13.30 -10.05 1.19
N VAL A 100 -13.19 -8.84 0.66
CA VAL A 100 -14.07 -8.31 -0.40
C VAL A 100 -13.58 -8.69 -1.80
N THR A 101 -12.43 -9.37 -1.91
CA THR A 101 -11.84 -9.77 -3.19
C THR A 101 -12.45 -11.09 -3.66
N SER A 102 -12.91 -11.08 -4.92
CA SER A 102 -13.53 -12.27 -5.55
C SER A 102 -12.53 -13.12 -6.36
N ARG A 103 -11.25 -12.77 -6.32
CA ARG A 103 -10.20 -13.41 -7.13
C ARG A 103 -9.54 -14.52 -6.33
N ALA A 104 -9.66 -15.75 -6.83
CA ALA A 104 -9.20 -16.93 -6.11
C ALA A 104 -8.23 -17.83 -6.90
N LYS A 105 -7.71 -17.38 -8.06
CA LYS A 105 -6.84 -18.25 -8.92
C LYS A 105 -5.63 -18.80 -8.15
N TYR A 106 -5.08 -18.02 -7.22
CA TYR A 106 -3.94 -18.40 -6.39
C TYR A 106 -4.26 -18.28 -4.89
N GLY A 107 -5.54 -18.35 -4.53
CA GLY A 107 -6.05 -18.12 -3.17
C GLY A 107 -6.83 -16.81 -3.03
N TYR A 108 -7.64 -16.72 -1.97
CA TYR A 108 -8.38 -15.53 -1.60
C TYR A 108 -7.44 -14.56 -0.88
N GLY A 109 -7.22 -13.39 -1.48
CA GLY A 109 -6.16 -12.51 -1.02
C GLY A 109 -6.07 -11.22 -1.82
N ALA A 110 -5.40 -10.22 -1.24
CA ALA A 110 -4.97 -9.04 -1.97
C ALA A 110 -3.95 -9.45 -3.04
N CYS A 111 -4.20 -9.05 -4.29
CA CYS A 111 -3.33 -9.40 -5.41
C CYS A 111 -2.41 -8.24 -5.78
N PHE A 112 -1.12 -8.52 -5.96
CA PHE A 112 -0.11 -7.55 -6.38
C PHE A 112 0.66 -8.06 -7.61
N SER A 113 1.29 -7.15 -8.36
CA SER A 113 2.09 -7.50 -9.54
C SER A 113 3.37 -6.68 -9.64
N THR A 114 4.41 -7.25 -10.25
CA THR A 114 5.64 -6.54 -10.62
C THR A 114 5.50 -5.74 -11.93
N SER A 115 4.39 -5.92 -12.67
CA SER A 115 4.08 -5.25 -13.93
C SER A 115 2.80 -4.42 -13.80
N PRO A 116 2.84 -3.11 -14.10
CA PRO A 116 1.64 -2.27 -14.05
C PRO A 116 0.63 -2.67 -15.13
N LYS A 117 1.10 -3.14 -16.31
CA LYS A 117 0.24 -3.67 -17.37
C LYS A 117 -0.53 -4.90 -16.92
N TYR A 118 0.14 -5.83 -16.23
CA TYR A 118 -0.54 -7.02 -15.71
C TYR A 118 -1.53 -6.65 -14.60
N ALA A 119 -1.14 -5.79 -13.66
CA ALA A 119 -2.05 -5.29 -12.62
C ALA A 119 -3.32 -4.69 -13.25
N ASN A 120 -3.17 -3.81 -14.25
CA ASN A 120 -4.29 -3.14 -14.92
C ASN A 120 -5.13 -4.08 -15.80
N LYS A 121 -4.50 -5.02 -16.52
CA LYS A 121 -5.24 -6.01 -17.34
C LYS A 121 -6.30 -6.75 -16.52
N TYR A 122 -6.01 -6.96 -15.25
CA TYR A 122 -6.92 -7.60 -14.35
C TYR A 122 -7.46 -6.65 -13.26
N SER A 123 -7.39 -5.33 -13.40
CA SER A 123 -8.25 -4.45 -12.60
C SER A 123 -9.62 -4.40 -13.27
N ARG A 124 -10.69 -4.79 -12.57
CA ARG A 124 -12.04 -4.77 -13.18
C ARG A 124 -12.42 -3.31 -13.45
N ALA A 125 -12.68 -2.96 -14.71
CA ALA A 125 -13.16 -1.64 -15.13
C ALA A 125 -14.58 -1.27 -14.61
N GLN A 126 -15.23 -2.15 -13.84
CA GLN A 126 -16.61 -2.00 -13.37
C GLN A 126 -16.76 -2.34 -11.88
N GLY A 127 -16.21 -1.50 -10.99
CA GLY A 127 -16.59 -1.45 -9.57
C GLY A 127 -16.40 -2.73 -8.74
N GLY A 128 -15.62 -3.70 -9.23
CA GLY A 128 -15.32 -4.92 -8.48
C GLY A 128 -14.22 -4.65 -7.47
N ILE A 129 -14.50 -4.94 -6.21
CA ILE A 129 -13.56 -4.79 -5.10
C ILE A 129 -12.41 -5.79 -5.30
N SER A 130 -11.18 -5.27 -5.28
CA SER A 130 -9.94 -5.98 -5.56
C SER A 130 -9.01 -5.99 -4.37
#